data_AF-A0A522RXB1-F1
#
_entry.id   AF-A0A522RXB1-F1
#
_cell.length_a   1.000
_cell.length_b   1.000
_cell.length_c   1.000
_cell.angle_alpha   90.00
_cell.angle_beta   90.00
_cell.angle_gamma   90.00
#
_symmetry.space_group_name_H-M   'P 1'
#
loop_
_entity.id
_entity.type
_entity.pdbx_description
1 polymer ?
#
loop_
_entity_poly.entity_id
_entity_poly.type
_entity_poly.pdbx_seq_one_letter_code
_entity_poly.pdbx_strand_id
1 'polypeptide(L)'
;MRIALHWAPDQIVVTPTSDHPHGSYTMNTVKSLGLVGLAVSALFAAQAFATPLTCPNAPIGGSTTQGSPTCVATTSTDGPGKSLNDLYGPGGSQITGTGLDIYNGQYTPSAHWQIGGTGGSFNVILTEIAGNANVNTFGIYDPSNPSNMLQLFSGPDSAGAKGTLVYNGGGNFQFALFGQAATSATFGDGSIFGYYLGTPGPDGTTLYFYSDPKLNNSAGEAGNPYSDGMHHMVAYQGGNGTSINATGGELLNNEFLLGWEDQVFKNSDLDYNDFVVLVESVHSVPEPAVLGMFGLGVLLLGGFATLRRRSFKA
;
A
#
# COMPACT_ATOMS: atom_id res chain seq x y z
N MET A 1 -49.69 -14.47 39.50
CA MET A 1 -49.11 -13.85 40.70
C MET A 1 -48.00 -12.93 40.22
N ARG A 2 -48.27 -11.61 40.20
CA ARG A 2 -47.33 -10.55 39.79
C ARG A 2 -46.61 -10.07 41.04
N ILE A 3 -45.28 -10.03 41.02
CA ILE A 3 -44.50 -9.10 41.83
C ILE A 3 -43.37 -8.60 40.93
N ALA A 4 -43.46 -7.32 40.57
CA ALA A 4 -42.33 -6.51 40.17
C ALA A 4 -41.97 -5.65 41.38
N LEU A 5 -40.69 -5.36 41.61
CA LEU A 5 -40.26 -4.09 42.19
C LEU A 5 -38.76 -3.86 41.99
N HIS A 6 -38.51 -2.77 41.26
CA HIS A 6 -37.34 -1.91 41.19
C HIS A 6 -36.48 -1.82 42.46
N TRP A 7 -35.17 -1.66 42.26
CA TRP A 7 -34.35 -0.82 43.13
C TRP A 7 -33.34 -0.02 42.30
N ALA A 8 -33.25 1.27 42.61
CA ALA A 8 -32.58 2.34 41.88
C ALA A 8 -31.34 2.84 42.68
N PRO A 9 -30.53 3.77 42.13
CA PRO A 9 -29.09 3.88 42.36
C PRO A 9 -28.68 4.71 43.60
N ASP A 10 -27.43 4.47 44.01
CA ASP A 10 -26.71 5.21 45.05
C ASP A 10 -26.69 6.73 44.82
N GLN A 11 -27.15 7.47 45.82
CA GLN A 11 -26.93 8.90 45.99
C GLN A 11 -26.13 9.10 47.28
N ILE A 12 -24.88 9.56 47.14
CA ILE A 12 -24.04 9.96 48.27
C ILE A 12 -24.46 11.37 48.69
N VAL A 13 -25.10 11.48 49.86
CA VAL A 13 -25.38 12.74 50.55
C VAL A 13 -24.28 12.95 51.59
N VAL A 14 -23.49 14.01 51.45
CA VAL A 14 -22.57 14.47 52.49
C VAL A 14 -23.16 15.72 53.14
N THR A 15 -23.58 15.60 54.39
CA THR A 15 -23.94 16.73 55.26
C THR A 15 -22.70 17.29 55.97
N PRO A 16 -22.51 18.61 56.07
CA PRO A 16 -21.44 19.19 56.87
C PRO A 16 -21.91 19.41 58.32
N THR A 17 -21.08 19.04 59.28
CA THR A 17 -21.20 19.47 60.68
C THR A 17 -20.02 20.37 61.06
N SER A 18 -20.35 21.44 61.76
CA SER A 18 -19.54 22.60 62.07
C SER A 18 -18.70 22.46 63.35
N ASP A 19 -17.89 23.50 63.56
CA ASP A 19 -17.34 24.02 64.83
C ASP A 19 -15.86 23.70 65.12
N HIS A 20 -14.98 24.66 64.81
CA HIS A 20 -14.13 25.35 65.82
C HIS A 20 -13.36 26.55 65.22
N PRO A 21 -13.02 27.60 66.02
CA PRO A 21 -12.51 28.87 65.53
C PRO A 21 -11.01 29.12 65.81
N HIS A 22 -10.49 30.15 65.13
CA HIS A 22 -9.24 30.91 65.32
C HIS A 22 -7.98 30.46 64.57
N GLY A 23 -7.57 31.31 63.61
CA GLY A 23 -6.26 31.28 62.98
C GLY A 23 -6.25 32.04 61.64
N SER A 24 -6.25 33.37 61.68
CA SER A 24 -6.09 34.20 60.49
C SER A 24 -4.68 34.02 59.90
N TYR A 25 -4.57 33.18 58.87
CA TYR A 25 -3.45 33.19 57.93
C TYR A 25 -3.96 33.68 56.57
N THR A 26 -3.55 34.89 56.20
CA THR A 26 -3.69 35.43 54.84
C THR A 26 -2.76 34.64 53.90
N MET A 27 -3.26 33.54 53.36
CA MET A 27 -2.65 32.88 52.20
C MET A 27 -3.07 33.62 50.94
N ASN A 28 -2.11 34.30 50.32
CA ASN A 28 -2.22 34.89 49.00
C ASN A 28 -2.74 33.84 48.00
N THR A 29 -3.81 34.21 47.30
CA THR A 29 -4.39 33.48 46.19
C THR A 29 -3.36 33.29 45.08
N VAL A 30 -2.59 32.20 45.13
CA VAL A 30 -1.87 31.71 43.95
C VAL A 30 -2.94 31.17 43.02
N LYS A 31 -3.37 32.04 42.09
CA LYS A 31 -4.22 31.70 40.97
C LYS A 31 -3.63 30.44 40.31
N SER A 32 -4.46 29.42 40.26
CA SER A 32 -4.26 28.16 39.56
C SER A 32 -3.85 28.40 38.10
N LEU A 33 -2.54 28.49 37.84
CA LEU A 33 -1.92 28.24 36.54
C LEU A 33 -1.63 26.73 36.48
N GLY A 34 -2.67 25.95 36.25
CA GLY A 34 -2.60 24.50 36.17
C GLY A 34 -3.71 23.95 35.29
N LEU A 35 -3.98 24.63 34.18
CA LEU A 35 -5.01 24.23 33.22
C LEU A 35 -4.55 24.46 31.77
N VAL A 36 -3.36 23.98 31.42
CA VAL A 36 -2.97 23.78 30.01
C VAL A 36 -2.04 22.58 29.94
N GLY A 37 -2.59 21.42 29.62
CA GLY A 37 -1.76 20.25 29.32
C GLY A 37 -2.44 18.94 29.62
N LEU A 38 -3.37 18.53 28.77
CA LEU A 38 -3.67 17.13 28.41
C LEU A 38 -4.97 17.09 27.60
N ALA A 39 -4.92 17.59 26.37
CA ALA A 39 -5.95 17.33 25.37
C ALA A 39 -5.38 17.49 23.96
N VAL A 40 -4.28 16.79 23.65
CA VAL A 40 -3.87 16.55 22.25
C VAL A 40 -3.22 15.16 22.17
N SER A 41 -4.02 14.12 22.40
CA SER A 41 -3.62 12.72 22.14
C SER A 41 -4.71 12.01 21.34
N ALA A 42 -5.29 12.70 20.37
CA ALA A 42 -6.29 12.12 19.47
C ALA A 42 -6.32 12.87 18.13
N LEU A 43 -5.18 12.95 17.43
CA LEU A 43 -5.21 13.26 15.99
C LEU A 43 -3.89 12.95 15.31
N PHE A 44 -3.55 11.67 15.19
CA PHE A 44 -2.63 11.22 14.13
C PHE A 44 -3.16 9.94 13.53
N ALA A 45 -4.37 10.02 12.96
CA ALA A 45 -4.55 9.37 11.67
C ALA A 45 -3.66 10.15 10.71
N ALA A 46 -2.43 9.70 10.51
CA ALA A 46 -1.64 10.13 9.38
C ALA A 46 -2.33 9.59 8.13
N GLN A 47 -3.46 10.21 7.76
CA GLN A 47 -3.80 10.30 6.35
C GLN A 47 -2.70 11.19 5.79
N ALA A 48 -1.65 10.54 5.28
CA ALA A 48 -0.84 11.18 4.27
C ALA A 48 -1.85 11.68 3.24
N PHE A 49 -2.06 12.99 3.20
CA PHE A 49 -2.72 13.62 2.07
C PHE A 49 -1.77 13.36 0.90
N ALA A 50 -1.89 12.19 0.28
CA ALA A 50 -1.55 12.02 -1.11
C ALA A 50 -2.30 13.16 -1.78
N THR A 51 -1.55 14.17 -2.23
CA THR A 51 -2.07 15.09 -3.23
C THR A 51 -2.79 14.20 -4.23
N PRO A 52 -4.11 14.37 -4.46
CA PRO A 52 -4.82 13.51 -5.38
C PRO A 52 -4.00 13.56 -6.66
N LEU A 53 -3.39 12.42 -7.03
CA LEU A 53 -2.87 12.27 -8.37
C LEU A 53 -4.10 12.55 -9.22
N THR A 54 -4.15 13.73 -9.81
CA THR A 54 -5.26 14.10 -10.67
C THR A 54 -5.20 13.08 -11.78
N CYS A 55 -6.17 12.17 -11.76
CA CYS A 55 -6.47 11.24 -12.82
C CYS A 55 -6.29 11.97 -14.14
N PRO A 56 -5.18 11.72 -14.85
CA PRO A 56 -5.02 12.38 -16.11
C PRO A 56 -6.07 11.83 -17.05
N ASN A 57 -6.61 12.69 -17.93
CA ASN A 57 -7.41 12.20 -19.04
C ASN A 57 -6.64 11.05 -19.68
N ALA A 58 -7.20 9.83 -19.66
CA ALA A 58 -6.54 8.66 -20.20
C ALA A 58 -6.01 9.00 -21.59
N PRO A 59 -4.69 8.92 -21.85
CA PRO A 59 -4.18 9.06 -23.21
C PRO A 59 -4.73 7.92 -24.06
N ILE A 60 -5.24 8.29 -25.23
CA ILE A 60 -5.54 7.41 -26.37
C ILE A 60 -6.46 6.21 -26.04
N GLY A 61 -7.78 6.41 -26.15
CA GLY A 61 -8.76 5.31 -26.24
C GLY A 61 -9.44 4.90 -24.93
N GLY A 62 -8.94 5.37 -23.77
CA GLY A 62 -9.55 5.13 -22.46
C GLY A 62 -10.77 6.01 -22.13
N SER A 63 -11.77 5.46 -21.46
CA SER A 63 -12.92 6.22 -20.90
C SER A 63 -12.54 7.04 -19.66
N THR A 64 -13.15 8.21 -19.49
CA THR A 64 -12.83 9.22 -18.45
C THR A 64 -13.32 8.88 -17.04
N THR A 65 -13.92 7.70 -16.85
CA THR A 65 -14.32 7.23 -15.51
C THR A 65 -13.16 6.41 -14.95
N GLN A 66 -12.51 6.89 -13.89
CA GLN A 66 -11.31 6.28 -13.26
C GLN A 66 -11.50 6.18 -11.73
N GLY A 67 -10.91 5.13 -11.13
CA GLY A 67 -10.94 4.84 -9.68
C GLY A 67 -9.80 5.47 -8.85
N SER A 68 -9.73 5.17 -7.54
CA SER A 68 -8.79 5.75 -6.57
C SER A 68 -8.29 4.68 -5.59
N PRO A 69 -7.06 4.75 -5.00
CA PRO A 69 -6.05 5.82 -5.01
C PRO A 69 -5.22 5.96 -6.29
N THR A 70 -5.14 4.91 -7.12
CA THR A 70 -4.53 4.96 -8.45
C THR A 70 -5.61 4.93 -9.52
N CYS A 71 -5.45 5.72 -10.57
CA CYS A 71 -6.43 5.81 -11.64
C CYS A 71 -6.31 4.61 -12.58
N VAL A 72 -7.37 3.81 -12.66
CA VAL A 72 -7.49 2.64 -13.55
C VAL A 72 -8.54 2.95 -14.62
N ALA A 73 -8.19 2.76 -15.88
CA ALA A 73 -9.06 2.97 -17.02
C ALA A 73 -10.19 1.92 -17.06
N THR A 74 -11.35 2.35 -17.55
CA THR A 74 -12.55 1.49 -17.65
C THR A 74 -12.63 0.71 -18.96
N THR A 75 -11.66 0.89 -19.85
CA THR A 75 -11.60 0.30 -21.20
C THR A 75 -10.14 0.04 -21.55
N SER A 76 -9.89 -1.02 -22.32
CA SER A 76 -8.54 -1.42 -22.74
C SER A 76 -8.30 -1.15 -24.22
N THR A 77 -7.07 -0.78 -24.59
CA THR A 77 -6.65 -0.70 -25.99
C THR A 77 -6.32 -2.05 -26.60
N ASP A 78 -6.15 -3.09 -25.79
CA ASP A 78 -5.94 -4.48 -26.22
C ASP A 78 -7.22 -5.16 -26.74
N GLY A 79 -8.35 -4.45 -26.64
CA GLY A 79 -9.61 -4.80 -27.29
C GLY A 79 -10.79 -4.96 -26.32
N PRO A 80 -11.99 -5.25 -26.87
CA PRO A 80 -13.20 -5.37 -26.06
C PRO A 80 -13.09 -6.49 -25.01
N GLY A 81 -13.48 -6.18 -23.77
CA GLY A 81 -13.50 -7.16 -22.68
C GLY A 81 -12.12 -7.49 -22.10
N LYS A 82 -11.11 -6.65 -22.38
CA LYS A 82 -9.73 -6.86 -21.92
C LYS A 82 -9.33 -6.02 -20.72
N SER A 83 -10.09 -4.98 -20.38
CA SER A 83 -9.80 -4.14 -19.20
C SER A 83 -9.68 -4.99 -17.94
N LEU A 84 -8.87 -4.55 -16.97
CA LEU A 84 -8.73 -5.26 -15.70
C LEU A 84 -10.08 -5.51 -15.01
N ASN A 85 -11.05 -4.60 -15.15
CA ASN A 85 -12.41 -4.79 -14.65
C ASN A 85 -13.21 -5.84 -15.43
N ASP A 86 -13.07 -5.92 -16.75
CA ASP A 86 -13.71 -6.98 -17.55
C ASP A 86 -13.10 -8.37 -17.27
N LEU A 87 -11.85 -8.42 -16.80
CA LEU A 87 -11.17 -9.67 -16.45
C LEU A 87 -11.47 -10.07 -15.00
N TYR A 88 -11.28 -9.18 -14.04
CA TYR A 88 -11.25 -9.51 -12.61
C TYR A 88 -12.29 -8.76 -11.76
N GLY A 89 -13.03 -7.83 -12.35
CA GLY A 89 -14.12 -7.11 -11.70
C GLY A 89 -15.36 -8.00 -11.45
N PRO A 90 -16.44 -7.43 -10.89
CA PRO A 90 -17.69 -8.16 -10.71
C PRO A 90 -18.25 -8.64 -12.05
N GLY A 91 -18.37 -9.96 -12.22
CA GLY A 91 -18.77 -10.59 -13.48
C GLY A 91 -17.67 -10.72 -14.54
N GLY A 92 -16.41 -10.47 -14.15
CA GLY A 92 -15.26 -10.57 -15.05
C GLY A 92 -14.96 -12.00 -15.53
N SER A 93 -14.29 -12.10 -16.68
CA SER A 93 -14.06 -13.38 -17.37
C SER A 93 -13.03 -14.32 -16.71
N GLN A 94 -12.14 -13.78 -15.86
CA GLN A 94 -11.10 -14.53 -15.16
C GLN A 94 -11.47 -14.90 -13.72
N ILE A 95 -12.68 -14.54 -13.30
CA ILE A 95 -13.10 -14.65 -11.91
C ILE A 95 -14.51 -15.22 -11.79
N THR A 96 -14.79 -15.82 -10.64
CA THR A 96 -16.15 -16.20 -10.22
C THR A 96 -16.42 -15.66 -8.82
N GLY A 97 -17.70 -15.61 -8.45
CA GLY A 97 -18.13 -15.03 -7.18
C GLY A 97 -18.33 -13.52 -7.28
N THR A 98 -17.93 -12.78 -6.25
CA THR A 98 -18.18 -11.33 -6.14
C THR A 98 -17.31 -10.48 -7.06
N GLY A 99 -16.13 -10.98 -7.44
CA GLY A 99 -15.13 -10.20 -8.18
C GLY A 99 -14.37 -9.22 -7.28
N LEU A 100 -13.36 -8.55 -7.85
CA LEU A 100 -12.60 -7.49 -7.17
C LEU A 100 -13.23 -6.12 -7.49
N ASP A 101 -13.38 -5.24 -6.51
CA ASP A 101 -13.75 -3.84 -6.80
C ASP A 101 -12.52 -3.12 -7.36
N ILE A 102 -12.37 -3.10 -8.69
CA ILE A 102 -11.20 -2.51 -9.36
C ILE A 102 -11.06 -1.01 -9.08
N TYR A 103 -12.17 -0.31 -8.87
CA TYR A 103 -12.14 1.15 -8.77
C TYR A 103 -12.01 1.66 -7.34
N ASN A 104 -12.50 0.91 -6.34
CA ASN A 104 -12.46 1.33 -4.94
C ASN A 104 -11.81 0.31 -3.98
N GLY A 105 -11.51 -0.90 -4.46
CA GLY A 105 -10.96 -2.01 -3.66
C GLY A 105 -9.43 -2.12 -3.71
N GLN A 106 -8.74 -1.11 -4.24
CA GLN A 106 -7.28 -1.08 -4.30
C GLN A 106 -6.67 -1.13 -2.89
N TYR A 107 -5.67 -2.00 -2.74
CA TYR A 107 -4.95 -2.21 -1.50
C TYR A 107 -3.82 -1.19 -1.33
N THR A 108 -3.72 -0.60 -0.15
CA THR A 108 -2.69 0.40 0.19
C THR A 108 -2.29 0.27 1.66
N PRO A 109 -0.99 0.31 2.02
CA PRO A 109 0.16 0.51 1.14
C PRO A 109 0.52 -0.73 0.33
N SER A 110 1.14 -0.53 -0.83
CA SER A 110 1.57 -1.60 -1.77
C SER A 110 3.02 -1.43 -2.26
N ALA A 111 3.79 -0.52 -1.66
CA ALA A 111 5.17 -0.25 -2.07
C ALA A 111 6.13 -1.39 -1.71
N HIS A 112 6.06 -1.86 -0.46
CA HIS A 112 6.96 -2.87 0.10
C HIS A 112 6.18 -4.00 0.75
N TRP A 113 6.79 -5.18 0.72
CA TRP A 113 6.17 -6.45 1.06
C TRP A 113 7.12 -7.30 1.86
N GLN A 114 6.54 -8.26 2.58
CA GLN A 114 7.26 -9.30 3.28
C GLN A 114 6.48 -10.61 3.16
N ILE A 115 7.21 -11.73 3.04
CA ILE A 115 6.61 -13.07 3.10
C ILE A 115 6.02 -13.28 4.49
N GLY A 116 4.72 -13.56 4.56
CA GLY A 116 4.02 -14.01 5.75
C GLY A 116 4.17 -15.52 6.00
N GLY A 117 3.85 -15.98 7.20
CA GLY A 117 3.84 -17.42 7.52
C GLY A 117 5.23 -18.06 7.65
N THR A 118 5.38 -19.31 7.20
CA THR A 118 6.57 -20.17 7.39
C THR A 118 7.71 -19.93 6.38
N GLY A 119 7.75 -18.76 5.73
CA GLY A 119 8.91 -18.33 4.94
C GLY A 119 8.84 -18.58 3.42
N GLY A 120 7.68 -18.94 2.87
CA GLY A 120 7.48 -19.11 1.42
C GLY A 120 6.29 -18.31 0.89
N SER A 121 6.36 -17.91 -0.38
CA SER A 121 5.32 -17.24 -1.16
C SER A 121 5.20 -17.94 -2.52
N PHE A 122 3.99 -18.31 -2.92
CA PHE A 122 3.71 -18.85 -4.24
C PHE A 122 3.21 -17.74 -5.16
N ASN A 123 3.65 -17.82 -6.43
CA ASN A 123 3.46 -16.77 -7.42
C ASN A 123 2.99 -17.41 -8.72
N VAL A 124 2.00 -16.81 -9.39
CA VAL A 124 1.43 -17.31 -10.65
C VAL A 124 1.14 -16.15 -11.60
N ILE A 125 1.63 -16.23 -12.84
CA ILE A 125 1.18 -15.32 -13.90
C ILE A 125 -0.26 -15.67 -14.25
N LEU A 126 -1.19 -14.74 -14.08
CA LEU A 126 -2.61 -14.95 -14.41
C LEU A 126 -2.92 -14.48 -15.83
N THR A 127 -2.32 -13.37 -16.27
CA THR A 127 -2.64 -12.74 -17.53
C THR A 127 -1.47 -11.91 -18.03
N GLU A 128 -1.23 -11.97 -19.33
CA GLU A 128 -0.35 -11.06 -20.06
C GLU A 128 -1.02 -10.75 -21.39
N ILE A 129 -1.55 -9.53 -21.54
CA ILE A 129 -2.40 -9.17 -22.70
C ILE A 129 -1.75 -8.13 -23.62
N ALA A 130 -0.52 -7.70 -23.32
CA ALA A 130 0.20 -6.71 -24.10
C ALA A 130 1.19 -7.29 -25.14
N GLY A 131 1.63 -6.41 -26.05
CA GLY A 131 2.65 -6.71 -27.06
C GLY A 131 4.02 -7.12 -26.50
N ASN A 132 4.31 -6.77 -25.24
CA ASN A 132 5.57 -7.10 -24.57
C ASN A 132 5.53 -8.39 -23.74
N ALA A 133 4.46 -9.18 -23.80
CA ALA A 133 4.32 -10.41 -23.01
C ALA A 133 5.58 -11.32 -23.07
N ASN A 134 6.16 -11.52 -24.26
CA ASN A 134 7.32 -12.40 -24.44
C ASN A 134 8.68 -11.82 -23.97
N VAL A 135 8.70 -10.60 -23.46
CA VAL A 135 9.93 -9.85 -23.12
C VAL A 135 9.89 -9.20 -21.74
N ASN A 136 8.70 -9.05 -21.14
CA ASN A 136 8.54 -8.56 -19.78
C ASN A 136 9.24 -9.48 -18.78
N THR A 137 9.83 -8.90 -17.75
CA THR A 137 10.42 -9.64 -16.63
C THR A 137 9.75 -9.19 -15.35
N PHE A 138 9.40 -10.12 -14.47
CA PHE A 138 8.80 -9.79 -13.19
C PHE A 138 9.67 -10.32 -12.06
N GLY A 139 9.85 -9.52 -11.02
CA GLY A 139 10.72 -9.91 -9.91
C GLY A 139 10.51 -9.13 -8.62
N ILE A 140 11.42 -9.37 -7.68
CA ILE A 140 11.53 -8.60 -6.44
C ILE A 140 12.84 -7.80 -6.42
N TYR A 141 12.85 -6.67 -5.73
CA TYR A 141 14.03 -5.83 -5.56
C TYR A 141 14.27 -5.49 -4.08
N ASP A 142 15.53 -5.16 -3.77
CA ASP A 142 15.98 -4.68 -2.47
C ASP A 142 15.65 -3.18 -2.30
N PRO A 143 14.81 -2.77 -1.34
CA PRO A 143 14.44 -1.37 -1.15
C PRO A 143 15.65 -0.46 -0.82
N SER A 144 16.68 -1.00 -0.18
CA SER A 144 17.92 -0.26 0.12
C SER A 144 18.84 -0.11 -1.10
N ASN A 145 18.67 -0.96 -2.11
CA ASN A 145 19.43 -0.94 -3.34
C ASN A 145 18.60 -1.51 -4.51
N PRO A 146 17.75 -0.71 -5.17
CA PRO A 146 16.84 -1.20 -6.19
C PRO A 146 17.50 -1.89 -7.40
N SER A 147 18.82 -1.70 -7.60
CA SER A 147 19.58 -2.43 -8.63
C SER A 147 19.86 -3.90 -8.28
N ASN A 148 19.67 -4.30 -7.02
CA ASN A 148 19.78 -5.67 -6.55
C ASN A 148 18.40 -6.35 -6.64
N MET A 149 18.24 -7.20 -7.63
CA MET A 149 16.96 -7.79 -8.02
C MET A 149 17.05 -9.33 -8.06
N LEU A 150 15.92 -9.97 -7.80
CA LEU A 150 15.69 -11.39 -8.06
C LEU A 150 14.51 -11.54 -9.01
N GLN A 151 14.80 -11.98 -10.24
CA GLN A 151 13.77 -12.27 -11.24
C GLN A 151 13.00 -13.54 -10.84
N LEU A 152 11.68 -13.45 -10.86
CA LEU A 152 10.77 -14.59 -10.65
C LEU A 152 10.27 -15.13 -11.99
N PHE A 153 9.87 -14.25 -12.92
CA PHE A 153 9.43 -14.63 -14.26
C PHE A 153 10.23 -13.87 -15.33
N SER A 154 10.59 -14.60 -16.37
CA SER A 154 11.30 -14.12 -17.56
C SER A 154 10.33 -13.90 -18.72
N GLY A 155 10.77 -13.18 -19.76
CA GLY A 155 9.93 -12.94 -20.94
C GLY A 155 9.31 -14.19 -21.58
N PRO A 156 10.02 -15.32 -21.68
CA PRO A 156 9.41 -16.55 -22.20
C PRO A 156 8.37 -17.22 -21.29
N ASP A 157 8.27 -16.83 -20.02
CA ASP A 157 7.22 -17.33 -19.13
C ASP A 157 5.88 -16.72 -19.54
N SER A 158 4.79 -17.44 -19.31
CA SER A 158 3.45 -17.01 -19.76
C SER A 158 2.38 -17.30 -18.73
N ALA A 159 1.16 -16.82 -18.96
CA ALA A 159 0.00 -17.13 -18.12
C ALA A 159 -0.07 -18.64 -17.74
N GLY A 160 -0.11 -18.92 -16.43
CA GLY A 160 -0.04 -20.25 -15.83
C GLY A 160 1.36 -20.66 -15.34
N ALA A 161 2.41 -19.93 -15.71
CA ALA A 161 3.74 -20.07 -15.12
C ALA A 161 3.67 -19.80 -13.62
N LYS A 162 4.36 -20.63 -12.85
CA LYS A 162 4.27 -20.64 -11.39
C LYS A 162 5.59 -20.98 -10.74
N GLY A 163 5.82 -20.40 -9.58
CA GLY A 163 7.03 -20.62 -8.80
C GLY A 163 6.87 -20.25 -7.34
N THR A 164 7.86 -20.65 -6.55
CA THR A 164 7.90 -20.40 -5.11
C THR A 164 9.10 -19.52 -4.78
N LEU A 165 8.81 -18.38 -4.17
CA LEU A 165 9.77 -17.51 -3.52
C LEU A 165 9.92 -17.93 -2.06
N VAL A 166 11.14 -18.02 -1.56
CA VAL A 166 11.46 -18.43 -0.19
C VAL A 166 12.43 -17.42 0.43
N TYR A 167 12.20 -17.06 1.69
CA TYR A 167 13.15 -16.31 2.50
C TYR A 167 13.94 -17.26 3.41
N ASN A 168 15.24 -17.40 3.15
CA ASN A 168 16.13 -18.29 3.89
C ASN A 168 16.78 -17.63 5.12
N GLY A 169 16.46 -16.37 5.40
CA GLY A 169 17.09 -15.59 6.46
C GLY A 169 18.28 -14.77 6.00
N GLY A 170 18.66 -13.76 6.80
CA GLY A 170 19.84 -12.93 6.53
C GLY A 170 19.78 -12.14 5.22
N GLY A 171 18.59 -11.79 4.73
CA GLY A 171 18.41 -11.13 3.44
C GLY A 171 18.34 -12.07 2.24
N ASN A 172 18.58 -13.38 2.41
CA ASN A 172 18.63 -14.30 1.28
C ASN A 172 17.22 -14.70 0.82
N PHE A 173 16.91 -14.36 -0.43
CA PHE A 173 15.73 -14.83 -1.14
C PHE A 173 16.14 -15.84 -2.21
N GLN A 174 15.33 -16.88 -2.35
CA GLN A 174 15.49 -17.90 -3.37
C GLN A 174 14.18 -18.09 -4.10
N PHE A 175 14.22 -18.18 -5.43
CA PHE A 175 13.04 -18.46 -6.24
C PHE A 175 13.25 -19.71 -7.07
N ALA A 176 12.24 -20.59 -7.08
CA ALA A 176 12.21 -21.77 -7.92
C ALA A 176 10.97 -21.73 -8.83
N LEU A 177 11.19 -21.53 -10.13
CA LEU A 177 10.18 -21.77 -11.13
C LEU A 177 9.93 -23.29 -11.26
N PHE A 178 8.68 -23.72 -11.39
CA PHE A 178 8.35 -25.14 -11.44
C PHE A 178 9.10 -25.85 -12.58
N GLY A 179 9.86 -26.88 -12.22
CA GLY A 179 10.66 -27.66 -13.18
C GLY A 179 12.02 -27.06 -13.53
N GLN A 180 12.41 -25.92 -12.92
CA GLN A 180 13.70 -25.27 -13.16
C GLN A 180 14.58 -25.22 -11.89
N ALA A 181 15.87 -24.95 -12.11
CA ALA A 181 16.80 -24.68 -11.03
C ALA A 181 16.46 -23.34 -10.34
N ALA A 182 16.65 -23.29 -9.03
CA ALA A 182 16.38 -22.10 -8.26
C ALA A 182 17.46 -21.02 -8.45
N THR A 183 17.05 -19.75 -8.46
CA THR A 183 17.90 -18.56 -8.45
C THR A 183 17.83 -17.89 -7.08
N SER A 184 18.79 -17.01 -6.75
CA SER A 184 18.79 -16.32 -5.45
C SER A 184 19.42 -14.95 -5.52
N ALA A 185 18.99 -14.06 -4.63
CA ALA A 185 19.63 -12.78 -4.34
C ALA A 185 19.70 -12.57 -2.82
N THR A 186 20.57 -11.67 -2.36
CA THR A 186 20.70 -11.32 -0.94
C THR A 186 20.47 -9.83 -0.78
N PHE A 187 19.45 -9.45 -0.03
CA PHE A 187 18.99 -8.07 0.16
C PHE A 187 19.49 -7.48 1.48
N GLY A 188 19.76 -6.18 1.49
CA GLY A 188 20.25 -5.43 2.65
C GLY A 188 19.20 -5.22 3.72
N ASP A 189 17.93 -5.04 3.33
CA ASP A 189 16.81 -4.76 4.24
C ASP A 189 16.15 -6.00 4.86
N GLY A 190 16.90 -7.10 4.94
CA GLY A 190 16.43 -8.34 5.57
C GLY A 190 15.30 -9.01 4.79
N SER A 191 14.12 -9.15 5.40
CA SER A 191 12.98 -9.85 4.79
C SER A 191 12.04 -8.94 3.97
N ILE A 192 12.37 -7.66 3.83
CA ILE A 192 11.55 -6.69 3.10
C ILE A 192 12.02 -6.64 1.64
N PHE A 193 11.08 -6.58 0.73
CA PHE A 193 11.31 -6.41 -0.70
C PHE A 193 10.22 -5.56 -1.33
N GLY A 194 10.46 -5.02 -2.52
CA GLY A 194 9.40 -4.54 -3.40
C GLY A 194 9.29 -5.41 -4.66
N TYR A 195 8.24 -5.24 -5.44
CA TYR A 195 8.06 -5.91 -6.73
C TYR A 195 8.47 -4.99 -7.88
N TYR A 196 8.94 -5.55 -8.98
CA TYR A 196 9.22 -4.80 -10.20
C TYR A 196 8.69 -5.51 -11.45
N LEU A 197 8.43 -4.72 -12.48
CA LEU A 197 8.24 -5.16 -13.86
C LEU A 197 9.31 -4.50 -14.74
N GLY A 198 10.12 -5.33 -15.40
CA GLY A 198 11.11 -4.90 -16.39
C GLY A 198 10.55 -5.05 -17.80
N THR A 199 10.58 -3.98 -18.59
CA THR A 199 10.02 -3.89 -19.95
C THR A 199 11.07 -3.33 -20.92
N PRO A 200 11.01 -3.62 -22.24
CA PRO A 200 11.86 -2.96 -23.21
C PRO A 200 11.59 -1.46 -23.30
N GLY A 201 12.65 -0.67 -23.16
CA GLY A 201 12.66 0.76 -23.44
C GLY A 201 12.70 1.06 -24.95
N PRO A 202 12.33 2.29 -25.34
CA PRO A 202 12.26 2.71 -26.75
C PRO A 202 13.63 2.69 -27.46
N ASP A 203 14.74 2.70 -26.73
CA ASP A 203 16.11 2.63 -27.22
C ASP A 203 16.75 1.23 -27.08
N GLY A 204 15.96 0.22 -26.71
CA GLY A 204 16.42 -1.14 -26.46
C GLY A 204 17.08 -1.36 -25.10
N THR A 205 17.09 -0.36 -24.21
CA THR A 205 17.43 -0.55 -22.79
C THR A 205 16.29 -1.26 -22.06
N THR A 206 16.53 -1.72 -20.82
CA THR A 206 15.44 -2.22 -19.96
C THR A 206 14.97 -1.08 -19.06
N LEU A 207 13.68 -0.78 -19.11
CA LEU A 207 13.01 0.08 -18.14
C LEU A 207 12.50 -0.79 -17.00
N TYR A 208 12.59 -0.29 -15.78
CA TYR A 208 12.06 -0.96 -14.60
C TYR A 208 11.00 -0.09 -13.96
N PHE A 209 9.82 -0.67 -13.80
CA PHE A 209 8.73 -0.12 -13.01
C PHE A 209 8.67 -0.82 -11.68
N TYR A 210 8.52 -0.05 -10.61
CA TYR A 210 8.60 -0.50 -9.24
C TYR A 210 7.26 -0.34 -8.54
N SER A 211 7.00 -1.23 -7.57
CA SER A 211 5.85 -1.12 -6.66
C SER A 211 5.94 0.12 -5.76
N ASP A 212 7.16 0.61 -5.45
CA ASP A 212 7.35 1.92 -4.81
C ASP A 212 7.29 3.01 -5.90
N PRO A 213 6.23 3.83 -5.92
CA PRO A 213 6.07 4.88 -6.92
C PRO A 213 7.23 5.88 -6.89
N LYS A 214 7.92 6.08 -5.76
CA LYS A 214 9.03 7.06 -5.65
C LYS A 214 10.24 6.68 -6.52
N LEU A 215 10.34 5.41 -6.92
CA LEU A 215 11.38 4.91 -7.82
C LEU A 215 10.97 5.02 -9.30
N ASN A 216 9.69 5.27 -9.59
CA ASN A 216 9.18 5.43 -10.94
C ASN A 216 9.37 6.87 -11.40
N ASN A 217 10.42 7.07 -12.18
CA ASN A 217 10.66 8.36 -12.82
C ASN A 217 9.83 8.48 -14.10
N SER A 218 9.50 9.72 -14.45
CA SER A 218 8.97 10.10 -15.76
C SER A 218 10.07 10.18 -16.83
N ALA A 219 11.27 9.72 -16.51
CA ALA A 219 12.52 10.22 -17.07
C ALA A 219 12.63 9.97 -18.58
N GLY A 220 13.01 11.04 -19.30
CA GLY A 220 13.55 10.95 -20.66
C GLY A 220 12.58 11.35 -21.77
N GLU A 221 11.29 11.47 -21.49
CA GLU A 221 10.33 11.75 -22.55
C GLU A 221 10.00 13.24 -22.66
N ALA A 222 10.63 13.90 -23.64
CA ALA A 222 10.25 15.26 -24.02
C ALA A 222 8.73 15.32 -24.28
N GLY A 223 8.03 16.23 -23.59
CA GLY A 223 6.59 16.39 -23.68
C GLY A 223 5.76 15.33 -22.92
N ASN A 224 6.34 14.59 -21.98
CA ASN A 224 5.58 13.80 -21.02
C ASN A 224 4.78 14.73 -20.09
N PRO A 225 3.44 14.66 -20.04
CA PRO A 225 2.64 15.48 -19.14
C PRO A 225 2.65 14.97 -17.68
N TYR A 226 3.23 13.80 -17.44
CA TYR A 226 3.22 13.13 -16.13
C TYR A 226 4.42 13.48 -15.27
N SER A 227 4.17 13.64 -13.97
CA SER A 227 5.21 13.83 -12.96
C SER A 227 5.94 12.51 -12.67
N ASP A 228 7.13 12.59 -12.06
CA ASP A 228 7.71 11.44 -11.36
C ASP A 228 6.73 10.95 -10.27
N GLY A 229 6.83 9.68 -9.88
CA GLY A 229 6.00 9.14 -8.80
C GLY A 229 4.72 8.46 -9.25
N MET A 230 4.54 8.18 -10.55
CA MET A 230 3.33 7.51 -11.03
C MET A 230 3.33 6.02 -10.66
N HIS A 231 2.14 5.49 -10.38
CA HIS A 231 1.96 4.10 -9.98
C HIS A 231 1.87 3.19 -11.20
N HIS A 232 2.90 2.41 -11.51
CA HIS A 232 2.82 1.38 -12.56
C HIS A 232 2.19 0.06 -12.08
N MET A 233 1.78 -0.01 -10.81
CA MET A 233 1.20 -1.18 -10.20
C MET A 233 -0.04 -0.80 -9.38
N VAL A 234 -1.09 -1.59 -9.52
CA VAL A 234 -2.22 -1.66 -8.61
C VAL A 234 -2.25 -3.02 -7.91
N ALA A 235 -2.67 -3.04 -6.65
CA ALA A 235 -2.77 -4.25 -5.85
C ALA A 235 -4.19 -4.43 -5.34
N TYR A 236 -4.69 -5.65 -5.30
CA TYR A 236 -6.00 -6.00 -4.75
C TYR A 236 -5.85 -7.20 -3.84
N GLN A 237 -6.36 -7.06 -2.61
CA GLN A 237 -6.38 -8.15 -1.66
C GLN A 237 -7.55 -9.10 -1.96
N GLY A 238 -7.33 -10.39 -1.77
CA GLY A 238 -8.40 -11.39 -1.79
C GLY A 238 -9.43 -11.24 -0.68
N GLY A 239 -10.39 -12.15 -0.70
CA GLY A 239 -11.49 -12.27 0.23
C GLY A 239 -12.86 -12.18 -0.43
N ASN A 240 -13.90 -12.18 0.41
CA ASN A 240 -15.30 -11.95 0.05
C ASN A 240 -15.92 -12.96 -0.93
N GLY A 241 -15.38 -14.18 -1.06
CA GLY A 241 -15.95 -15.21 -1.95
C GLY A 241 -15.53 -15.08 -3.42
N THR A 242 -14.50 -14.29 -3.71
CA THR A 242 -13.92 -14.13 -5.04
C THR A 242 -12.99 -15.31 -5.36
N SER A 243 -13.16 -15.97 -6.51
CA SER A 243 -12.30 -17.10 -6.92
C SER A 243 -11.68 -16.88 -8.30
N ILE A 244 -10.39 -17.15 -8.45
CA ILE A 244 -9.66 -16.98 -9.72
C ILE A 244 -9.75 -18.25 -10.55
N ASN A 245 -10.20 -18.14 -11.80
CA ASN A 245 -10.43 -19.30 -12.68
C ASN A 245 -9.16 -20.11 -12.94
N ALA A 246 -8.01 -19.44 -13.04
CA ALA A 246 -6.72 -20.08 -13.31
C ALA A 246 -6.20 -20.95 -12.17
N THR A 247 -6.56 -20.64 -10.92
CA THR A 247 -6.14 -21.41 -9.73
C THR A 247 -7.24 -22.34 -9.24
N GLY A 248 -8.51 -22.05 -9.55
CA GLY A 248 -9.68 -22.82 -9.15
C GLY A 248 -10.04 -22.70 -7.66
N GLY A 249 -9.32 -21.88 -6.91
CA GLY A 249 -9.53 -21.62 -5.49
C GLY A 249 -10.09 -20.22 -5.22
N GLU A 250 -10.66 -20.07 -4.02
CA GLU A 250 -11.01 -18.75 -3.49
C GLU A 250 -9.74 -17.95 -3.24
N LEU A 251 -9.73 -16.69 -3.69
CA LEU A 251 -8.67 -15.74 -3.42
C LEU A 251 -8.76 -15.31 -1.95
N LEU A 252 -7.81 -15.72 -1.12
CA LEU A 252 -7.84 -15.51 0.33
C LEU A 252 -7.24 -14.15 0.75
N ASN A 253 -7.44 -13.76 2.01
CA ASN A 253 -6.96 -12.46 2.52
C ASN A 253 -5.43 -12.32 2.54
N ASN A 254 -4.66 -13.41 2.44
CA ASN A 254 -3.19 -13.39 2.33
C ASN A 254 -2.70 -13.51 0.88
N GLU A 255 -3.61 -13.35 -0.08
CA GLU A 255 -3.36 -13.46 -1.52
C GLU A 255 -3.71 -12.13 -2.18
N PHE A 256 -2.87 -11.73 -3.13
CA PHE A 256 -2.95 -10.43 -3.77
C PHE A 256 -2.83 -10.58 -5.27
N LEU A 257 -3.73 -9.92 -5.98
CA LEU A 257 -3.61 -9.71 -7.41
C LEU A 257 -2.86 -8.39 -7.63
N LEU A 258 -1.76 -8.44 -8.37
CA LEU A 258 -0.98 -7.28 -8.78
C LEU A 258 -1.17 -7.09 -10.28
N GLY A 259 -1.76 -5.97 -10.68
CA GLY A 259 -1.89 -5.55 -12.07
C GLY A 259 -0.86 -4.47 -12.40
N TRP A 260 -0.27 -4.53 -13.58
CA TRP A 260 0.81 -3.66 -14.01
C TRP A 260 0.56 -3.05 -15.38
N GLU A 261 1.13 -1.87 -15.56
CA GLU A 261 1.40 -1.27 -16.87
C GLU A 261 2.80 -1.66 -17.33
N ASP A 262 2.97 -2.02 -18.61
CA ASP A 262 4.27 -2.36 -19.20
C ASP A 262 4.84 -1.26 -20.12
N GLN A 263 4.14 -0.13 -20.21
CA GLN A 263 4.61 1.07 -20.89
C GLN A 263 4.77 2.25 -19.93
N VAL A 264 5.59 3.21 -20.34
CA VAL A 264 5.64 4.53 -19.70
C VAL A 264 4.26 5.19 -19.75
N PHE A 265 3.91 5.94 -18.71
CA PHE A 265 2.58 6.55 -18.55
C PHE A 265 2.08 7.35 -19.76
N LYS A 266 2.98 7.97 -20.55
CA LYS A 266 2.62 8.71 -21.75
C LYS A 266 1.96 7.84 -22.83
N ASN A 267 2.37 6.59 -22.93
CA ASN A 267 1.93 5.65 -23.97
C ASN A 267 1.03 4.54 -23.41
N SER A 268 1.01 4.37 -22.09
CA SER A 268 0.14 3.46 -21.36
C SER A 268 -1.33 3.89 -21.44
N ASP A 269 -2.23 2.91 -21.52
CA ASP A 269 -3.68 3.12 -21.56
C ASP A 269 -4.33 3.03 -20.17
N LEU A 270 -3.52 2.76 -19.14
CA LEU A 270 -3.84 2.83 -17.72
C LEU A 270 -4.87 1.80 -17.27
N ASP A 271 -5.01 0.68 -17.97
CA ASP A 271 -5.96 -0.38 -17.65
C ASP A 271 -5.39 -1.48 -16.72
N TYR A 272 -4.07 -1.51 -16.51
CA TYR A 272 -3.27 -2.41 -15.67
C TYR A 272 -3.46 -3.90 -15.97
N ASN A 273 -3.87 -4.26 -17.19
CA ASN A 273 -3.98 -5.65 -17.63
C ASN A 273 -2.82 -6.14 -18.50
N ASP A 274 -1.77 -5.33 -18.70
CA ASP A 274 -0.59 -5.71 -19.47
C ASP A 274 0.11 -6.95 -18.87
N PHE A 275 0.28 -6.93 -17.55
CA PHE A 275 0.82 -8.05 -16.77
C PHE A 275 0.09 -8.17 -15.43
N VAL A 276 -0.51 -9.33 -15.17
CA VAL A 276 -1.24 -9.63 -13.94
C VAL A 276 -0.68 -10.88 -13.29
N VAL A 277 -0.28 -10.74 -12.03
CA VAL A 277 0.30 -11.82 -11.23
C VAL A 277 -0.46 -11.98 -9.91
N LEU A 278 -0.70 -13.23 -9.54
CA LEU A 278 -1.14 -13.61 -8.20
C LEU A 278 0.09 -13.86 -7.33
N VAL A 279 0.14 -13.21 -6.17
CA VAL A 279 1.13 -13.47 -5.13
C VAL A 279 0.44 -13.86 -3.84
N GLU A 280 0.86 -14.94 -3.20
CA GLU A 280 0.27 -15.41 -1.95
C GLU A 280 1.28 -15.44 -0.80
N SER A 281 0.74 -15.49 0.42
CA SER A 281 1.52 -15.53 1.66
C SER A 281 2.47 -14.35 1.77
N VAL A 282 2.00 -13.16 1.40
CA VAL A 282 2.69 -11.89 1.61
C VAL A 282 1.80 -10.92 2.36
N HIS A 283 2.39 -9.89 2.95
CA HIS A 283 1.67 -8.74 3.50
C HIS A 283 2.49 -7.48 3.22
N SER A 284 1.80 -6.34 3.09
CA SER A 284 2.53 -5.08 2.90
C SER A 284 3.21 -4.63 4.19
N VAL A 285 4.33 -3.96 4.02
CA VAL A 285 5.09 -3.32 5.10
C VAL A 285 4.86 -1.82 4.98
N PRO A 286 4.11 -1.21 5.91
CA PRO A 286 3.97 0.24 5.95
C PRO A 286 5.34 0.91 6.09
N GLU A 287 5.54 2.01 5.38
CA GLU A 287 6.76 2.82 5.54
C GLU A 287 6.94 3.18 7.04
N PRO A 288 8.16 3.12 7.59
CA PRO A 288 8.38 3.39 9.00
C PRO A 288 7.84 4.79 9.38
N ALA A 289 6.80 4.83 10.20
CA ALA A 289 6.23 6.07 10.76
C ALA A 289 7.23 6.91 11.58
N VAL A 290 8.45 6.38 11.78
CA VAL A 290 9.58 7.01 12.46
C VAL A 290 9.96 8.35 11.83
N LEU A 291 9.84 8.54 10.51
CA LEU A 291 10.11 9.85 9.89
C LEU A 291 9.07 10.90 10.31
N GLY A 292 7.79 10.53 10.34
CA GLY A 292 6.72 11.40 10.83
C GLY A 292 6.88 11.72 12.32
N MET A 293 7.21 10.71 13.13
CA MET A 293 7.42 10.88 14.57
C MET A 293 8.69 11.66 14.91
N PHE A 294 9.76 11.50 14.13
CA PHE A 294 10.97 12.32 14.26
C PHE A 294 10.70 13.78 13.89
N GLY A 295 10.01 14.02 12.77
CA GLY A 295 9.61 15.37 12.35
C GLY A 295 8.73 16.07 13.40
N LEU A 296 7.73 15.37 13.93
CA LEU A 296 6.89 15.87 15.03
C LEU A 296 7.70 16.07 16.32
N GLY A 297 8.62 15.15 16.64
CA GLY A 297 9.50 15.27 17.80
C GLY A 297 10.36 16.54 17.75
N VAL A 298 10.96 16.85 16.59
CA VAL A 298 11.76 18.07 16.39
C VAL A 298 10.88 19.33 16.45
N LEU A 299 9.68 19.30 15.86
CA LEU A 299 8.74 20.43 15.92
C LEU A 299 8.28 20.73 17.35
N LEU A 300 7.93 19.69 18.12
CA LEU A 300 7.55 19.84 19.53
C LEU A 300 8.73 20.40 20.33
N LEU A 301 9.93 19.83 20.20
CA LEU A 301 11.12 20.32 20.92
C LEU A 301 11.49 21.77 20.54
N GLY A 302 11.41 22.13 19.24
CA GLY A 302 11.66 23.48 18.74
C GLY A 302 10.59 24.49 19.17
N GLY A 303 9.31 24.10 19.15
CA GLY A 303 8.17 24.90 19.61
C GLY A 303 8.24 25.16 21.12
N PHE A 304 8.51 24.14 21.92
CA PHE A 304 8.67 24.29 23.38
C PHE A 304 9.88 25.17 23.74
N ALA A 305 11.01 25.04 23.03
CA ALA A 305 12.20 25.86 23.27
C ALA A 305 11.98 27.35 22.94
N THR A 306 11.24 27.65 21.87
CA THR A 306 10.95 29.03 21.46
C THR A 306 9.92 29.71 22.36
N LEU A 307 8.90 28.99 22.81
CA LEU A 307 7.92 29.48 23.79
C LEU A 307 8.60 29.80 25.14
N ARG A 308 9.53 28.96 25.60
CA ARG A 308 10.27 29.21 26.84
C ARG A 308 11.17 30.45 26.77
N ARG A 309 11.79 30.74 25.62
CA ARG A 309 12.63 31.94 25.43
C ARG A 309 11.84 33.25 25.44
N ARG A 310 10.57 33.23 25.04
CA ARG A 310 9.70 34.42 25.08
C ARG A 310 9.24 34.76 26.49
N SER A 311 9.09 33.76 27.37
CA SER A 311 8.68 33.98 28.77
C SER A 311 9.75 34.63 29.67
N PHE A 312 11.02 34.71 29.23
CA PHE A 312 12.11 35.34 29.99
C PHE A 312 12.39 36.80 29.58
N LYS A 313 11.64 37.36 28.62
CA LYS A 313 11.77 38.77 28.18
C LYS A 313 10.58 39.66 28.60
N ALA A 314 9.78 39.23 29.58
CA ALA A 314 8.69 40.00 30.16
C ALA A 314 8.98 40.27 31.64
#